data_AF-A0AAW9SDL8-F1
#
_entry.id   AF-A0AAW9SDL8-F1
#
_cell.length_a   1.000
_cell.length_b   1.000
_cell.length_c   1.000
_cell.angle_alpha   90.00
_cell.angle_beta   90.00
_cell.angle_gamma   90.00
#
_symmetry.space_group_name_H-M   'P 1'
#
loop_
_entity.id
_entity.type
_entity.pdbx_description
1 polymer ?
#
loop_
_entity_poly.entity_id
_entity_poly.type
_entity_poly.pdbx_seq_one_letter_code
_entity_poly.pdbx_strand_id
1 'polypeptide(L)'
;MKFEEIISRIIGFGASGAALIILMVGIGDGHFPSEMFTADMILGSVGGLGVFNSIRLRKKRDEIKVLKYLSYSHGKATVAELVVNLKMPIDRVKKVIERLQKHGVIGVEVADDGEMLYSVSNSRTFEEKLLSGKVW
;
A
#
# COMPACT_ATOMS: atom_id res chain seq x y z
N MET A 1 -10.14 -10.38 -8.05
CA MET A 1 -9.70 -8.97 -8.32
C MET A 1 -10.88 -8.28 -8.99
N LYS A 2 -11.32 -7.10 -8.55
CA LYS A 2 -12.52 -6.47 -9.14
C LYS A 2 -12.20 -6.01 -10.58
N PHE A 3 -13.13 -6.21 -11.51
CA PHE A 3 -12.99 -5.92 -12.95
C PHE A 3 -12.58 -4.46 -13.22
N GLU A 4 -13.10 -3.53 -12.41
CA GLU A 4 -12.75 -2.10 -12.41
C GLU A 4 -11.24 -1.84 -12.21
N GLU A 5 -10.58 -2.66 -11.39
CA GLU A 5 -9.15 -2.52 -11.07
C GLU A 5 -8.26 -2.99 -12.24
N ILE A 6 -8.78 -3.86 -13.10
CA ILE A 6 -8.11 -4.33 -14.33
C ILE A 6 -8.23 -3.26 -15.40
N ILE A 7 -9.45 -2.72 -15.61
CA ILE A 7 -9.70 -1.66 -16.59
C ILE A 7 -8.86 -0.43 -16.28
N SER A 8 -8.85 0.03 -15.02
CA SER A 8 -8.05 1.20 -14.62
C SER A 8 -6.55 1.02 -14.87
N ARG A 9 -6.03 -0.21 -14.74
CA ARG A 9 -4.63 -0.53 -15.04
C ARG A 9 -4.35 -0.56 -16.54
N ILE A 10 -5.23 -1.15 -17.33
CA ILE A 10 -5.08 -1.22 -18.79
C ILE A 10 -5.18 0.19 -19.39
N ILE A 11 -6.15 0.98 -18.95
CA ILE A 11 -6.29 2.39 -19.38
C ILE A 11 -5.09 3.21 -18.90
N GLY A 12 -4.65 3.06 -17.64
CA GLY A 12 -3.52 3.82 -17.10
C GLY A 12 -2.20 3.52 -17.81
N PHE A 13 -1.85 2.25 -17.98
CA PHE A 13 -0.63 1.86 -18.71
C PHE A 13 -0.73 2.11 -20.22
N GLY A 14 -1.90 1.86 -20.81
CA GLY A 14 -2.15 2.09 -22.23
C GLY A 14 -2.10 3.56 -22.60
N ALA A 15 -2.72 4.44 -21.81
CA ALA A 15 -2.70 5.88 -22.04
C ALA A 15 -1.30 6.49 -21.84
N SER A 16 -0.58 6.10 -20.77
CA SER A 16 0.78 6.59 -20.55
C SER A 16 1.78 6.07 -21.61
N GLY A 17 1.61 4.83 -22.08
CA GLY A 17 2.44 4.26 -23.14
C GLY A 17 2.15 4.87 -24.51
N ALA A 18 0.87 5.03 -24.86
CA ALA A 18 0.45 5.71 -26.09
C ALA A 18 0.94 7.15 -26.13
N ALA A 19 0.88 7.84 -24.99
CA ALA A 19 1.32 9.23 -24.92
C ALA A 19 2.82 9.39 -25.22
N LEU A 20 3.63 8.51 -24.61
CA LEU A 20 5.08 8.48 -24.81
C LEU A 20 5.46 8.17 -26.28
N ILE A 21 4.69 7.32 -26.95
CA ILE A 21 4.87 7.00 -28.38
C ILE A 21 4.50 8.19 -29.26
N ILE A 22 3.37 8.85 -29.01
CA ILE A 22 2.95 10.05 -29.76
C ILE A 22 4.01 11.14 -29.63
N LEU A 23 4.51 11.36 -28.42
CA LEU A 23 5.57 12.33 -28.12
C LEU A 23 6.89 11.99 -28.84
N MET A 24 7.26 10.71 -28.95
CA MET A 24 8.45 10.31 -29.71
C MET A 24 8.28 10.49 -31.23
N VAL A 25 7.11 10.14 -31.78
CA VAL A 25 6.83 10.26 -33.22
C VAL A 25 6.86 11.72 -33.67
N GLY A 26 6.16 12.62 -32.99
CA GLY A 26 6.14 14.02 -33.44
C GLY A 26 7.44 14.78 -33.17
N ILE A 27 8.28 14.36 -32.21
CA ILE A 27 9.64 14.91 -32.07
C ILE A 27 10.49 14.49 -33.28
N GLY A 28 10.33 13.24 -33.74
CA GLY A 28 11.02 12.71 -34.93
C GLY A 28 10.65 13.43 -36.22
N ASP A 29 9.39 13.83 -36.37
CA ASP A 29 8.88 14.49 -37.59
C ASP A 29 9.02 16.03 -37.58
N GLY A 30 9.51 16.63 -36.49
CA GLY A 30 9.75 18.07 -36.36
C GLY A 30 8.50 18.96 -36.41
N HIS A 31 7.31 18.37 -36.58
CA HIS A 31 6.01 19.01 -36.62
C HIS A 31 5.15 18.45 -35.50
N PHE A 32 5.15 19.12 -34.35
CA PHE A 32 4.24 18.80 -33.26
C PHE A 32 3.12 19.84 -33.21
N PRO A 33 1.90 19.53 -33.70
CA PRO A 33 0.76 20.41 -33.53
C PRO A 33 0.53 20.63 -32.03
N SER A 34 0.34 21.87 -31.61
CA SER A 34 0.10 22.22 -30.20
C SER A 34 -1.10 21.47 -29.60
N GLU A 35 -2.08 21.14 -30.43
CA GLU A 35 -3.26 20.33 -30.09
C GLU A 35 -2.93 18.88 -29.74
N MET A 36 -1.95 18.26 -30.43
CA MET A 36 -1.50 16.90 -30.09
C MET A 36 -0.70 16.90 -28.79
N PHE A 37 0.11 17.93 -28.54
CA PHE A 37 0.87 18.07 -27.30
C PHE A 37 -0.05 18.22 -26.07
N THR A 38 -1.11 19.03 -26.18
CA THR A 38 -2.08 19.18 -25.07
C THR A 38 -2.88 17.90 -24.84
N ALA A 39 -3.32 17.21 -25.90
CA ALA A 39 -3.98 15.91 -25.78
C ALA A 39 -3.07 14.87 -25.10
N ASP A 40 -1.78 14.85 -25.45
CA ASP A 40 -0.77 13.96 -24.88
C ASP A 40 -0.52 14.22 -23.40
N MET A 41 -0.40 15.50 -23.03
CA MET A 41 -0.27 15.94 -21.64
C MET A 41 -1.49 15.56 -20.79
N ILE A 42 -2.70 15.68 -21.34
CA ILE A 42 -3.94 15.28 -20.66
C ILE A 42 -4.00 13.76 -20.49
N LEU A 43 -3.69 12.98 -21.54
CA LEU A 43 -3.66 11.52 -21.49
C LEU A 43 -2.59 11.01 -20.50
N GLY A 44 -1.39 11.58 -20.53
CA GLY A 44 -0.30 11.24 -19.62
C GLY A 44 -0.63 11.56 -18.16
N SER A 45 -1.24 12.71 -17.88
CA SER A 45 -1.63 13.12 -16.53
C SER A 45 -2.79 12.27 -15.97
N VAL A 46 -3.82 11.99 -16.76
CA VAL A 46 -4.92 11.09 -16.37
C VAL A 46 -4.41 9.66 -16.15
N GLY A 47 -3.55 9.15 -17.04
CA GLY A 47 -2.93 7.83 -16.90
C GLY A 47 -2.06 7.72 -15.64
N GLY A 48 -1.22 8.72 -15.39
CA GLY A 48 -0.35 8.80 -14.22
C GLY A 48 -1.14 8.86 -12.90
N LEU A 49 -2.19 9.68 -12.84
CA LEU A 49 -3.08 9.75 -11.67
C LEU A 49 -3.79 8.41 -11.40
N GLY A 50 -4.23 7.71 -12.44
CA GLY A 50 -4.84 6.39 -12.33
C GLY A 50 -3.89 5.35 -11.74
N VAL A 51 -2.64 5.29 -12.25
CA VAL A 51 -1.61 4.38 -11.72
C VAL A 51 -1.29 4.71 -10.26
N PHE A 52 -1.09 5.99 -9.94
CA PHE A 52 -0.79 6.43 -8.58
C PHE A 52 -1.90 6.05 -7.59
N ASN A 53 -3.15 6.30 -7.98
CA ASN A 53 -4.31 5.94 -7.15
C ASN A 53 -4.40 4.42 -6.95
N SER A 54 -4.14 3.62 -7.99
CA SER A 54 -4.16 2.16 -7.90
C SER A 54 -3.11 1.61 -6.91
N ILE A 55 -1.91 2.21 -6.89
CA ILE A 55 -0.84 1.86 -5.95
C ILE A 55 -1.28 2.23 -4.52
N ARG A 56 -1.85 3.42 -4.35
CA ARG A 56 -2.35 3.89 -3.04
C ARG A 56 -3.46 3.01 -2.50
N LEU A 57 -4.42 2.62 -3.35
CA LEU A 57 -5.52 1.72 -2.97
C LEU A 57 -5.02 0.33 -2.59
N ARG A 58 -4.02 -0.20 -3.31
CA ARG A 58 -3.38 -1.47 -2.95
C ARG A 58 -2.71 -1.40 -1.58
N LYS A 59 -1.96 -0.33 -1.32
CA LYS A 59 -1.32 -0.11 -0.01
C LYS A 59 -2.33 -0.10 1.14
N LYS A 60 -3.44 0.63 0.99
CA LYS A 60 -4.54 0.66 1.99
C LYS A 60 -5.18 -0.72 2.17
N ARG A 61 -5.39 -1.46 1.08
CA ARG A 61 -5.98 -2.81 1.14
C ARG A 61 -5.07 -3.78 1.91
N ASP A 62 -3.76 -3.69 1.74
CA ASP A 62 -2.81 -4.54 2.47
C ASP A 62 -2.78 -4.20 3.97
N GLU A 63 -2.79 -2.91 4.32
CA GLU A 63 -2.89 -2.45 5.70
C GLU A 63 -4.16 -3.00 6.38
N ILE A 64 -5.31 -2.87 5.71
CA ILE A 64 -6.58 -3.41 6.21
C ILE A 64 -6.52 -4.92 6.40
N LYS A 65 -5.86 -5.67 5.50
CA LYS A 65 -5.72 -7.12 5.65
C LYS A 65 -4.90 -7.50 6.88
N VAL A 66 -3.76 -6.83 7.10
CA VAL A 66 -2.92 -7.07 8.28
C VAL A 66 -3.69 -6.75 9.55
N LEU A 67 -4.32 -5.57 9.62
CA LEU A 67 -5.12 -5.17 10.78
C LEU A 67 -6.27 -6.13 11.05
N LYS A 68 -7.01 -6.53 10.00
CA LYS A 68 -8.11 -7.48 10.11
C LYS A 68 -7.63 -8.82 10.67
N TYR A 69 -6.49 -9.32 10.19
CA TYR A 69 -5.92 -10.57 10.69
C TYR A 69 -5.51 -10.47 12.16
N LEU A 70 -4.81 -9.39 12.54
CA LEU A 70 -4.40 -9.15 13.91
C LEU A 70 -5.61 -9.03 14.84
N SER A 71 -6.70 -8.37 14.41
CA SER A 71 -7.93 -8.26 15.20
C SER A 71 -8.64 -9.59 15.44
N TYR A 72 -8.55 -10.56 14.52
CA TYR A 72 -9.19 -11.87 14.68
C TYR A 72 -8.30 -12.92 15.36
N SER A 73 -6.98 -12.83 15.21
CA SER A 73 -6.02 -13.84 15.70
C SER A 73 -5.60 -13.58 17.15
N HIS A 74 -6.57 -13.39 18.04
CA HIS A 74 -6.34 -13.08 19.46
C HIS A 74 -5.49 -11.81 19.72
N GLY A 75 -5.38 -10.92 18.73
CA GLY A 75 -4.70 -9.65 18.89
C GLY A 75 -3.18 -9.69 18.71
N LYS A 76 -2.55 -10.85 18.44
CA LYS A 76 -1.09 -10.97 18.28
C LYS A 76 -0.74 -11.88 17.10
N ALA A 77 0.27 -11.54 16.32
CA ALA A 77 0.81 -12.42 15.30
C ALA A 77 2.29 -12.15 14.98
N THR A 78 3.01 -13.16 14.53
CA THR A 78 4.38 -13.02 14.01
C THR A 78 4.38 -12.59 12.54
N VAL A 79 5.54 -12.14 12.04
CA VAL A 79 5.72 -11.88 10.59
C VAL A 79 5.47 -13.15 9.78
N ALA A 80 5.91 -14.30 10.27
CA ALA A 80 5.76 -15.58 9.58
C ALA A 80 4.27 -15.94 9.42
N GLU A 81 3.49 -15.81 10.49
CA GLU A 81 2.04 -16.06 10.46
C GLU A 81 1.34 -15.12 9.49
N LEU A 82 1.70 -13.84 9.47
CA LEU A 82 1.14 -12.86 8.53
C LEU A 82 1.48 -13.23 7.07
N VAL A 83 2.71 -13.66 6.79
CA VAL A 83 3.14 -14.08 5.44
C VAL A 83 2.34 -15.30 4.97
N VAL A 84 2.24 -16.32 5.82
CA VAL A 84 1.56 -17.58 5.51
C VAL A 84 0.06 -17.37 5.33
N ASN A 85 -0.60 -16.70 6.28
CA ASN A 85 -2.05 -16.56 6.28
C ASN A 85 -2.55 -15.54 5.25
N LEU A 86 -1.82 -14.44 5.04
CA LEU A 86 -2.23 -13.41 4.10
C LEU A 86 -1.75 -13.68 2.67
N LYS A 87 -0.90 -14.71 2.47
CA LYS A 87 -0.24 -15.03 1.20
C LYS A 87 0.43 -13.80 0.58
N MET A 88 1.12 -13.02 1.44
CA MET A 88 1.82 -11.81 1.04
C MET A 88 3.33 -12.01 1.15
N PRO A 89 4.15 -11.52 0.19
CA PRO A 89 5.60 -11.61 0.28
C PRO A 89 6.13 -10.94 1.55
N ILE A 90 7.20 -11.50 2.12
CA ILE A 90 7.78 -11.04 3.39
C ILE A 90 8.13 -9.55 3.38
N ASP A 91 8.75 -9.04 2.31
CA ASP A 91 9.13 -7.63 2.20
C ASP A 91 7.92 -6.69 2.22
N ARG A 92 6.79 -7.17 1.67
CA ARG A 92 5.54 -6.42 1.64
C ARG A 92 4.90 -6.39 3.03
N VAL A 93 4.91 -7.52 3.73
CA VAL A 93 4.43 -7.60 5.12
C VAL A 93 5.24 -6.66 6.02
N LYS A 94 6.58 -6.71 5.96
CA LYS A 94 7.47 -5.82 6.73
C LYS A 94 7.15 -4.34 6.48
N LYS A 95 7.06 -3.93 5.21
CA LYS A 95 6.70 -2.55 4.84
C LYS A 95 5.29 -2.12 5.31
N VAL A 96 4.36 -3.06 5.46
CA VAL A 96 3.02 -2.75 5.99
C VAL A 96 3.09 -2.58 7.51
N ILE A 97 3.76 -3.51 8.19
CA ILE A 97 3.97 -3.48 9.65
C ILE A 97 4.69 -2.18 10.06
N GLU A 98 5.83 -1.85 9.45
CA GLU A 98 6.60 -0.64 9.76
C GLU A 98 5.75 0.64 9.62
N ARG A 99 4.89 0.70 8.60
CA ARG A 99 3.98 1.84 8.40
C ARG A 99 2.91 1.90 9.48
N LEU A 100 2.28 0.78 9.79
CA LEU A 100 1.27 0.71 10.84
C LEU A 100 1.86 1.05 12.22
N GLN A 101 3.09 0.60 12.49
CA GLN A 101 3.82 0.89 13.72
C GLN A 101 4.21 2.37 13.80
N LYS A 102 4.69 2.97 12.70
CA LYS A 102 4.97 4.40 12.60
C LYS A 102 3.73 5.26 12.88
N HIS A 103 2.54 4.75 12.55
CA HIS A 103 1.26 5.40 12.85
C HIS A 103 0.70 5.08 14.25
N GLY A 104 1.42 4.28 15.07
CA GLY A 104 1.00 3.90 16.41
C GLY A 104 -0.18 2.91 16.46
N VAL A 105 -0.59 2.38 15.32
CA VAL A 105 -1.76 1.49 15.21
C VAL A 105 -1.46 0.09 15.72
N ILE A 106 -0.21 -0.35 15.58
CA ILE A 106 0.26 -1.64 16.08
C ILE A 106 1.44 -1.48 17.03
N GLY A 107 1.47 -2.30 18.07
CA GLY A 107 2.59 -2.48 18.98
C GLY A 107 3.45 -3.67 18.56
N VAL A 108 4.66 -3.74 19.13
CA VAL A 108 5.52 -4.91 19.06
C VAL A 108 5.87 -5.36 20.48
N GLU A 109 5.79 -6.65 20.71
CA GLU A 109 6.21 -7.32 21.93
C GLU A 109 7.21 -8.40 21.55
N VAL A 110 8.19 -8.66 22.40
CA VAL A 110 9.13 -9.76 22.23
C VAL A 110 8.68 -10.88 23.16
N ALA A 111 8.37 -12.04 22.60
CA ALA A 111 8.02 -13.22 23.36
C ALA A 111 9.24 -13.83 24.05
N ASP A 112 9.02 -14.75 24.99
CA ASP A 112 10.09 -15.36 25.79
C ASP A 112 11.08 -16.20 24.95
N ASP A 113 10.64 -16.65 23.76
CA ASP A 113 11.46 -17.35 22.76
C ASP A 113 12.24 -16.40 21.83
N GLY A 114 12.08 -15.08 22.00
CA GLY A 114 12.70 -14.06 21.19
C GLY A 114 11.92 -13.69 19.93
N GLU A 115 10.73 -14.27 19.70
CA GLU A 115 9.91 -13.93 18.55
C GLU A 115 9.25 -12.55 18.70
N MET A 116 9.16 -11.81 17.59
CA MET A 116 8.45 -10.52 17.56
C MET A 116 6.96 -10.75 17.29
N LEU A 117 6.15 -10.43 18.29
CA LEU A 117 4.70 -10.46 18.22
C LEU A 117 4.18 -9.05 17.94
N TYR A 118 3.42 -8.92 16.87
CA TYR A 118 2.76 -7.67 16.49
C TYR A 118 1.32 -7.70 16.94
N SER A 119 0.86 -6.63 17.58
CA SER A 119 -0.50 -6.55 18.12
C SER A 119 -1.17 -5.24 17.74
N VAL A 120 -2.50 -5.23 17.60
CA VAL A 120 -3.22 -3.96 17.44
C VAL A 120 -3.20 -3.23 18.77
N SER A 121 -2.71 -2.00 18.78
CA SER A 121 -2.73 -1.11 19.93
C SER A 121 -4.19 -0.80 20.27
N ASN A 122 -4.81 -1.61 21.11
CA ASN A 122 -6.11 -1.26 21.68
C ASN A 122 -5.84 -0.13 22.68
N SER A 123 -6.61 0.95 22.64
CA SER A 123 -6.52 2.06 23.62
C SER A 123 -6.63 1.59 25.08
N ARG A 124 -7.11 0.36 25.32
CA ARG A 124 -7.08 -0.33 26.62
C ARG A 124 -5.68 -0.62 27.15
N THR A 125 -4.67 -0.82 26.31
CA THR A 125 -3.31 -1.09 26.77
C THR A 125 -2.67 0.16 27.39
N PHE A 126 -3.18 1.35 27.09
CA PHE A 126 -2.77 2.59 27.76
C PHE A 126 -3.39 2.69 29.16
N GLU A 127 -4.68 2.35 29.32
CA GLU A 127 -5.34 2.25 30.64
C GLU A 127 -4.71 1.14 31.51
N GLU A 128 -4.40 -0.03 30.95
CA GLU A 128 -3.71 -1.10 31.70
C GLU A 128 -2.27 -0.72 32.07
N LYS A 129 -1.54 0.03 31.23
CA LYS A 129 -0.22 0.57 31.57
C LYS A 129 -0.27 1.71 32.60
N LEU A 130 -1.32 2.53 32.58
CA LEU A 130 -1.60 3.54 33.60
C LEU A 130 -2.00 2.91 34.95
N LEU A 131 -2.81 1.86 34.93
CA LEU A 131 -3.30 1.17 36.13
C LEU A 131 -2.27 0.21 36.75
N SER A 132 -1.37 -0.36 35.94
CA SER A 132 -0.32 -1.27 36.43
C SER A 132 0.93 -0.56 36.97
N GLY A 133 0.99 0.77 36.93
CA GLY A 133 2.09 1.58 37.50
C GLY A 133 3.46 1.34 36.86
N LYS A 134 3.57 0.52 35.81
CA LYS A 134 4.80 0.27 35.06
C LYS A 134 4.92 1.26 33.92
N VAL A 135 5.18 2.52 34.27
CA VAL A 135 5.72 3.51 33.34
C VAL A 135 7.13 3.86 33.81
N TRP A 136 8.09 3.00 33.48
CA TRP A 136 9.53 3.30 33.40
C TRP A 136 10.14 2.43 32.31
#